data_AF-A0A352PPS4-F1
#
_entry.id   AF-A0A352PPS4-F1
#
_cell.length_a   1.000
_cell.length_b   1.000
_cell.length_c   1.000
_cell.angle_alpha   90.00
_cell.angle_beta   90.00
_cell.angle_gamma   90.00
#
_symmetry.space_group_name_H-M   'P 1'
#
loop_
_entity.id
_entity.type
_entity.pdbx_description
1 polymer ?
#
loop_
_entity_poly.entity_id
_entity_poly.type
_entity_poly.pdbx_seq_one_letter_code
_entity_poly.pdbx_strand_id
1 'polypeptide(L)'
;MGIEAVSSGLITMRRRRGARTWFRADEAPAKMIGAAGEHVGLGFALTDFLATCPSDSALLNTPLRVSPDVRLDQTWAPGEQQMVEESATLRLSRGLAYVGTVDPLMARLVFHCDGQRPVGDLVAEVAEALQIESANIEPEACNLLRRLIQQGFLLPPQVCA
;
A
#
# COMPACT_ATOMS: atom_id res chain seq x y z
N MET A 1 1.73 -37.61 -20.94
CA MET A 1 2.42 -36.45 -20.33
C MET A 1 1.75 -35.21 -20.84
N GLY A 2 1.22 -34.39 -19.95
CA GLY A 2 0.42 -33.22 -20.28
C GLY A 2 0.86 -32.03 -19.45
N ILE A 3 0.60 -30.83 -19.95
CA ILE A 3 0.82 -29.58 -19.22
C ILE A 3 -0.12 -29.56 -18.01
N GLU A 4 0.42 -29.29 -16.81
CA GLU A 4 -0.36 -29.21 -15.57
C GLU A 4 -1.13 -27.89 -15.44
N ALA A 5 -0.58 -26.78 -15.94
CA ALA A 5 -1.24 -25.48 -15.99
C ALA A 5 -0.60 -24.52 -17.01
N VAL A 6 -1.37 -23.57 -17.51
CA VAL A 6 -0.91 -22.41 -18.28
C VAL A 6 -1.44 -21.14 -17.60
N SER A 7 -0.56 -20.17 -17.36
CA SER A 7 -0.93 -18.85 -16.84
C SER A 7 -0.40 -17.74 -17.74
N SER A 8 -1.07 -16.58 -17.69
CA SER A 8 -0.62 -15.35 -18.34
C SER A 8 -0.07 -14.39 -17.30
N GLY A 9 0.95 -13.62 -17.64
CA GLY A 9 1.57 -12.65 -16.75
C GLY A 9 2.35 -11.59 -17.50
N LEU A 10 2.84 -10.60 -16.77
CA LEU A 10 3.66 -9.52 -17.29
C LEU A 10 5.05 -9.61 -16.66
N ILE A 11 6.09 -9.60 -17.50
CA ILE A 11 7.47 -9.43 -17.05
C ILE A 11 7.91 -8.04 -17.46
N THR A 12 8.32 -7.23 -16.49
CA THR A 12 8.83 -5.88 -16.73
C THR A 12 10.27 -5.80 -16.25
N MET A 13 11.11 -5.07 -17.00
CA MET A 13 12.52 -4.92 -16.69
C MET A 13 12.93 -3.46 -16.88
N ARG A 14 13.72 -2.94 -15.95
CA ARG A 14 14.33 -1.62 -16.05
C ARG A 14 15.82 -1.72 -15.85
N ARG A 15 16.59 -1.23 -16.82
CA ARG A 15 18.06 -1.15 -16.71
C ARG A 15 18.44 -0.24 -15.54
N ARG A 16 19.32 -0.72 -14.66
CA ARG A 16 19.90 0.06 -13.55
C ARG A 16 21.38 0.36 -13.78
N ARG A 17 21.90 1.41 -13.15
CA ARG A 17 23.33 1.69 -13.01
C ARG A 17 23.64 1.92 -11.53
N GLY A 18 24.64 1.23 -10.97
CA GLY A 18 25.25 1.55 -9.66
C GLY A 18 24.50 1.11 -8.38
N ALA A 19 23.27 0.59 -8.45
CA ALA A 19 22.54 0.08 -7.29
C ALA A 19 22.40 -1.45 -7.30
N ARG A 20 22.17 -2.06 -6.14
CA ARG A 20 21.88 -3.50 -6.01
C ARG A 20 20.65 -3.85 -6.85
N THR A 21 20.77 -4.87 -7.70
CA THR A 21 19.64 -5.40 -8.48
C THR A 21 18.66 -6.11 -7.54
N TRP A 22 17.37 -5.97 -7.81
CA TRP A 22 16.30 -6.65 -7.11
C TRP A 22 15.42 -7.41 -8.10
N PHE A 23 14.78 -8.47 -7.61
CA PHE A 23 13.75 -9.23 -8.30
C PHE A 23 12.48 -9.20 -7.43
N ARG A 24 11.34 -9.03 -8.07
CA ARG A 24 10.02 -8.99 -7.43
C ARG A 24 9.06 -9.79 -8.30
N ALA A 25 8.29 -10.64 -7.66
CA ALA A 25 7.18 -11.35 -8.27
C ALA A 25 5.95 -11.07 -7.42
N ASP A 26 4.90 -10.56 -8.07
CA ASP A 26 3.61 -10.29 -7.44
C ASP A 26 2.55 -11.15 -8.09
N GLU A 27 1.51 -11.46 -7.32
CA GLU A 27 0.25 -11.86 -7.91
C GLU A 27 -0.30 -10.70 -8.74
N ALA A 28 -0.66 -11.01 -9.99
CA ALA A 28 -1.24 -10.01 -10.88
C ALA A 28 -2.57 -9.53 -10.30
N PRO A 29 -2.88 -8.22 -10.37
CA PRO A 29 -4.20 -7.75 -9.98
C PRO A 29 -5.26 -8.43 -10.85
N ALA A 30 -6.43 -8.70 -10.27
CA ALA A 30 -7.52 -9.37 -10.98
C ALA A 30 -7.94 -8.64 -12.27
N LYS A 31 -7.70 -7.32 -12.34
CA LYS A 31 -7.96 -6.48 -13.51
C LYS A 31 -6.85 -5.47 -13.71
N MET A 32 -6.58 -5.15 -14.97
CA MET A 32 -5.85 -3.94 -15.35
C MET A 32 -6.84 -2.95 -15.95
N ILE A 33 -6.78 -1.68 -15.53
CA ILE A 33 -7.73 -0.65 -15.96
C ILE A 33 -6.95 0.44 -16.71
N GLY A 34 -7.14 0.51 -18.03
CA GLY A 34 -6.43 1.47 -18.88
C GLY A 34 -4.95 1.13 -19.10
N ALA A 35 -4.16 2.13 -19.48
CA ALA A 35 -2.72 1.96 -19.72
C ALA A 35 -1.96 1.76 -18.39
N ALA A 36 -1.22 0.65 -18.28
CA ALA A 36 -0.51 0.28 -17.05
C ALA A 36 0.98 0.73 -17.02
N GLY A 37 1.50 1.31 -18.10
CA GLY A 37 2.93 1.64 -18.22
C GLY A 37 3.44 2.59 -17.13
N GLU A 38 2.65 3.61 -16.78
CA GLU A 38 2.98 4.53 -15.68
C GLU A 38 3.00 3.81 -14.33
N HIS A 39 2.10 2.86 -14.10
CA HIS A 39 2.04 2.09 -12.86
C HIS A 39 3.18 1.07 -12.74
N VAL A 40 3.66 0.54 -13.86
CA VAL A 40 4.89 -0.25 -13.91
C VAL A 40 6.09 0.62 -13.53
N GLY A 41 6.18 1.84 -14.11
CA GLY A 41 7.20 2.82 -13.76
C GLY A 41 7.18 3.19 -12.28
N LEU A 42 5.97 3.43 -11.76
CA LEU A 42 5.71 3.69 -10.35
C LEU A 42 6.15 2.52 -9.47
N GLY A 43 5.80 1.28 -9.82
CA GLY A 43 6.24 0.09 -9.09
C GLY A 43 7.77 -0.01 -8.96
N PHE A 44 8.51 0.37 -10.01
CA PHE A 44 9.97 0.46 -9.92
C PHE A 44 10.44 1.56 -8.96
N ALA A 45 9.82 2.74 -9.00
CA ALA A 45 10.17 3.85 -8.11
C ALA A 45 9.87 3.54 -6.63
N LEU A 46 8.74 2.90 -6.35
CA LEU A 46 8.33 2.52 -5.00
C LEU A 46 9.22 1.40 -4.43
N THR A 47 9.61 0.43 -5.25
CA THR A 47 10.56 -0.62 -4.82
C THR A 47 11.94 -0.03 -4.53
N ASP A 48 12.37 0.98 -5.29
CA ASP A 48 13.62 1.69 -5.03
C ASP A 48 13.58 2.48 -3.74
N PHE A 49 12.48 3.20 -3.51
CA PHE A 49 12.26 3.93 -2.26
C PHE A 49 12.32 2.97 -1.06
N LEU A 50 11.62 1.84 -1.11
CA LEU A 50 11.63 0.87 -0.01
C LEU A 50 13.03 0.30 0.27
N ALA A 51 13.87 0.16 -0.75
CA ALA A 51 15.27 -0.24 -0.56
C ALA A 51 16.10 0.81 0.19
N THR A 52 15.65 2.08 0.25
CA THR A 52 16.26 3.14 1.07
C THR A 52 15.77 3.17 2.51
N CYS A 53 14.72 2.40 2.84
CA CYS A 53 14.11 2.32 4.18
C CYS A 53 14.27 0.91 4.78
N PRO A 54 15.48 0.49 5.19
CA PRO A 54 15.72 -0.87 5.68
C PRO A 54 15.14 -1.16 7.06
N SER A 55 14.76 -0.13 7.84
CA SER A 55 14.18 -0.27 9.17
C SER A 55 12.75 0.30 9.23
N ASP A 56 12.00 -0.15 10.24
CA ASP A 56 10.67 0.41 10.56
C ASP A 56 10.76 1.89 10.93
N SER A 57 11.75 2.25 11.75
CA SER A 57 12.00 3.66 12.11
C SER A 57 12.25 4.56 10.88
N ALA A 58 12.97 4.08 9.87
CA ALA A 58 13.20 4.85 8.64
C ALA A 58 11.91 5.07 7.86
N LEU A 59 11.03 4.04 7.83
CA LEU A 59 9.73 4.14 7.18
C LEU A 59 8.78 5.08 7.93
N LEU A 60 8.70 4.95 9.25
CA LEU A 60 7.83 5.77 10.11
C LEU A 60 8.19 7.26 10.04
N ASN A 61 9.45 7.60 9.80
CA ASN A 61 9.92 8.98 9.60
C ASN A 61 9.58 9.58 8.22
N THR A 62 8.89 8.84 7.34
CA THR A 62 8.58 9.31 5.98
C THR A 62 7.21 10.01 5.94
N PRO A 63 7.09 11.20 5.32
CA PRO A 63 5.81 11.84 5.07
C PRO A 63 5.13 11.24 3.84
N LEU A 64 4.40 10.14 4.05
CA LEU A 64 3.68 9.43 2.99
C LEU A 64 2.40 10.20 2.61
N ARG A 65 2.01 10.09 1.34
CA ARG A 65 0.77 10.64 0.80
C ARG A 65 -0.08 9.53 0.18
N VAL A 66 -1.40 9.59 0.35
CA VAL A 66 -2.33 8.71 -0.38
C VAL A 66 -2.28 8.99 -1.89
N SER A 67 -2.26 7.93 -2.70
CA SER A 67 -2.36 8.09 -4.15
C SER A 67 -3.72 8.69 -4.54
N PRO A 68 -3.78 9.63 -5.52
CA PRO A 68 -5.05 10.21 -5.99
C PRO A 68 -5.99 9.15 -6.62
N ASP A 69 -5.46 7.98 -6.93
CA ASP A 69 -6.20 6.87 -7.55
C ASP A 69 -6.84 5.92 -6.56
N VAL A 70 -6.52 6.06 -5.27
CA VAL A 70 -7.12 5.24 -4.23
C VAL A 70 -8.60 5.56 -4.10
N ARG A 71 -9.39 4.50 -3.98
CA ARG A 71 -10.80 4.54 -3.61
C ARG A 71 -11.00 3.62 -2.40
N LEU A 72 -11.93 4.00 -1.55
CA LEU A 72 -12.37 3.24 -0.39
C LEU A 72 -13.81 2.82 -0.60
N ASP A 73 -14.03 1.51 -0.63
CA ASP A 73 -15.36 0.93 -0.63
C ASP A 73 -15.60 0.34 0.77
N GLN A 74 -16.66 0.80 1.45
CA GLN A 74 -17.04 0.34 2.79
C GLN A 74 -18.41 -0.35 2.74
N THR A 75 -18.52 -1.48 3.43
CA THR A 75 -19.78 -2.18 3.63
C THR A 75 -20.20 -2.06 5.08
N TRP A 76 -21.44 -1.69 5.32
CA TRP A 76 -22.00 -1.50 6.65
C TRP A 76 -23.22 -2.39 6.84
N ALA A 77 -23.34 -2.98 8.02
CA ALA A 77 -24.46 -3.84 8.41
C ALA A 77 -25.21 -3.24 9.61
N PRO A 78 -26.53 -3.51 9.76
CA PRO A 78 -27.26 -3.18 10.98
C PRO A 78 -26.68 -3.94 12.19
N GLY A 79 -26.29 -3.23 13.25
CA GLY A 79 -25.96 -3.81 14.55
C GLY A 79 -27.08 -3.61 15.57
N GLU A 80 -26.91 -4.14 16.78
CA GLU A 80 -27.94 -4.10 17.84
C GLU A 80 -28.36 -2.68 18.25
N GLN A 81 -27.42 -1.72 18.21
CA GLN A 81 -27.64 -0.33 18.65
C GLN A 81 -27.27 0.71 17.59
N GLN A 82 -26.39 0.36 16.65
CA GLN A 82 -25.92 1.24 15.59
C GLN A 82 -25.46 0.42 14.38
N MET A 83 -25.27 1.08 13.23
CA MET A 83 -24.60 0.45 12.09
C MET A 83 -23.16 0.11 12.45
N VAL A 84 -22.70 -1.07 12.04
CA VAL A 84 -21.34 -1.55 12.24
C VAL A 84 -20.68 -1.70 10.87
N GLU A 85 -19.45 -1.22 10.74
CA GLU A 85 -18.67 -1.43 9.53
C GLU A 85 -18.25 -2.90 9.44
N GLU A 86 -18.73 -3.59 8.41
CA GLU A 86 -18.47 -5.02 8.19
C GLU A 86 -17.14 -5.23 7.45
N SER A 87 -16.84 -4.36 6.48
CA SER A 87 -15.58 -4.43 5.74
C SER A 87 -15.18 -3.11 5.09
N ALA A 88 -13.87 -2.91 4.96
CA ALA A 88 -13.25 -1.84 4.20
C ALA A 88 -12.32 -2.42 3.13
N THR A 89 -12.46 -1.93 1.89
CA THR A 89 -11.62 -2.34 0.76
C THR A 89 -10.99 -1.12 0.11
N LEU A 90 -9.67 -1.12 0.01
CA LEU A 90 -8.93 -0.15 -0.80
C LEU A 90 -8.75 -0.69 -2.21
N ARG A 91 -8.98 0.16 -3.21
CA ARG A 91 -8.70 -0.18 -4.61
C ARG A 91 -8.07 0.97 -5.37
N LEU A 92 -7.22 0.64 -6.33
CA LEU A 92 -6.75 1.61 -7.32
C LEU A 92 -7.75 1.71 -8.47
N SER A 93 -8.07 2.93 -8.85
CA SER A 93 -9.06 3.21 -9.91
C SER A 93 -8.51 3.06 -11.34
N ARG A 94 -7.19 2.93 -11.50
CA ARG A 94 -6.51 2.73 -12.79
C ARG A 94 -5.22 1.91 -12.66
N GLY A 95 -4.67 1.51 -13.79
CA GLY A 95 -3.39 0.82 -13.91
C GLY A 95 -3.41 -0.63 -13.43
N LEU A 96 -2.38 -1.00 -12.66
CA LEU A 96 -2.33 -2.26 -11.93
C LEU A 96 -3.32 -2.17 -10.76
N ALA A 97 -4.61 -2.34 -11.05
CA ALA A 97 -5.74 -2.02 -10.18
C ALA A 97 -5.84 -2.97 -8.98
N TYR A 98 -4.84 -2.93 -8.11
CA TYR A 98 -4.77 -3.70 -6.89
C TYR A 98 -5.97 -3.39 -6.00
N VAL A 99 -6.45 -4.45 -5.34
CA VAL A 99 -7.55 -4.42 -4.39
C VAL A 99 -7.06 -5.11 -3.14
N GLY A 100 -7.27 -4.50 -1.98
CA GLY A 100 -6.88 -5.06 -0.69
C GLY A 100 -7.95 -4.78 0.36
N THR A 101 -8.41 -5.84 1.01
CA THR A 101 -9.17 -5.71 2.25
C THR A 101 -8.24 -5.23 3.34
N VAL A 102 -8.68 -4.23 4.09
CA VAL A 102 -7.90 -3.61 5.15
C VAL A 102 -8.81 -3.44 6.36
N ASP A 103 -8.22 -3.48 7.55
CA ASP A 103 -8.92 -3.11 8.76
C ASP A 103 -9.49 -1.67 8.63
N PRO A 104 -10.74 -1.40 9.03
CA PRO A 104 -11.36 -0.09 8.90
C PRO A 104 -10.56 1.08 9.49
N LEU A 105 -9.93 0.87 10.65
CA LEU A 105 -9.13 1.90 11.30
C LEU A 105 -7.88 2.21 10.47
N MET A 106 -7.22 1.16 9.97
CA MET A 106 -6.09 1.30 9.05
C MET A 106 -6.49 1.93 7.71
N ALA A 107 -7.68 1.61 7.19
CA ALA A 107 -8.22 2.22 5.98
C ALA A 107 -8.33 3.74 6.14
N ARG A 108 -8.82 4.19 7.30
CA ARG A 108 -8.93 5.62 7.62
C ARG A 108 -7.55 6.27 7.75
N LEU A 109 -6.58 5.61 8.38
CA LEU A 109 -5.21 6.12 8.48
C LEU A 109 -4.63 6.44 7.10
N VAL A 110 -4.84 5.57 6.11
CA VAL A 110 -4.34 5.78 4.73
C VAL A 110 -4.79 7.13 4.17
N PHE A 111 -6.03 7.56 4.41
CA PHE A 111 -6.51 8.86 3.93
C PHE A 111 -6.02 10.07 4.72
N HIS A 112 -5.47 9.85 5.93
CA HIS A 112 -4.82 10.91 6.71
C HIS A 112 -3.35 11.11 6.30
N CYS A 113 -2.79 10.23 5.45
CA CYS A 113 -1.49 10.43 4.81
C CYS A 113 -1.58 11.55 3.77
N ASP A 114 -1.27 12.77 4.18
CA ASP A 114 -1.30 13.99 3.34
C ASP A 114 0.09 14.41 2.83
N GLY A 115 1.13 13.66 3.19
CA GLY A 115 2.53 13.97 2.87
C GLY A 115 3.12 15.18 3.59
N GLN A 116 2.50 15.66 4.67
CA GLN A 116 3.04 16.78 5.47
C GLN A 116 3.82 16.32 6.70
N ARG A 117 3.35 15.25 7.36
CA ARG A 117 3.95 14.73 8.59
C ARG A 117 4.39 13.27 8.45
N PRO A 118 5.39 12.82 9.23
CA PRO A 118 5.78 11.42 9.29
C PRO A 118 4.59 10.49 9.53
N VAL A 119 4.55 9.35 8.82
CA VAL A 119 3.49 8.35 9.02
C VAL A 119 3.52 7.74 10.42
N GLY A 120 4.66 7.80 11.12
CA GLY A 120 4.78 7.40 12.52
C GLY A 120 3.85 8.17 13.45
N ASP A 121 3.60 9.46 13.18
CA ASP A 121 2.67 10.27 13.97
C ASP A 121 1.23 9.72 13.84
N LEU A 122 0.86 9.30 12.62
CA LEU A 122 -0.45 8.68 12.35
C LEU A 122 -0.58 7.31 13.02
N VAL A 123 0.49 6.52 13.03
CA VAL A 123 0.52 5.23 13.74
C VAL A 123 0.37 5.45 15.25
N ALA A 124 1.06 6.45 15.81
CA ALA A 124 0.94 6.79 17.23
C ALA A 124 -0.49 7.22 17.61
N GLU A 125 -1.16 8.01 16.77
CA GLU A 125 -2.58 8.38 16.98
C GLU A 125 -3.51 7.17 16.97
N VAL A 126 -3.25 6.18 16.11
CA VAL A 126 -4.01 4.92 16.11
C VAL A 126 -3.76 4.11 17.38
N ALA A 127 -2.51 4.06 17.86
CA ALA A 127 -2.18 3.39 19.12
C ALA A 127 -2.89 4.04 20.31
N GLU A 128 -2.91 5.38 20.35
CA GLU A 128 -3.62 6.16 21.37
C GLU A 128 -5.13 5.89 21.35
N ALA A 129 -5.75 5.88 20.17
CA ALA A 129 -7.17 5.56 20.01
C ALA A 129 -7.52 4.14 20.48
N LEU A 130 -6.58 3.20 20.35
CA LEU A 130 -6.72 1.81 20.80
C LEU A 130 -6.28 1.59 22.25
N GLN A 131 -5.77 2.62 22.94
CA GLN A 131 -5.24 2.55 24.30
C GLN A 131 -4.13 1.50 24.48
N ILE A 132 -3.24 1.39 23.48
CA ILE A 132 -2.09 0.48 23.48
C ILE A 132 -0.81 1.27 23.20
N GLU A 133 0.34 0.74 23.62
CA GLU A 133 1.64 1.35 23.33
C GLU A 133 1.96 1.28 21.82
N SER A 134 2.47 2.37 21.24
CA SER A 134 2.79 2.45 19.81
C SER A 134 3.76 1.34 19.36
N ALA A 135 4.75 1.05 20.20
CA ALA A 135 5.74 0.00 19.97
C ALA A 135 5.12 -1.39 19.72
N ASN A 136 3.90 -1.64 20.23
CA ASN A 136 3.21 -2.92 20.03
C ASN A 136 2.55 -3.04 18.65
N ILE A 137 2.19 -1.92 18.00
CA ILE A 137 1.56 -1.94 16.66
C ILE A 137 2.52 -1.58 15.54
N GLU A 138 3.63 -0.91 15.84
CA GLU A 138 4.61 -0.44 14.85
C GLU A 138 5.07 -1.53 13.88
N PRO A 139 5.43 -2.76 14.31
CA PRO A 139 5.88 -3.79 13.38
C PRO A 139 4.81 -4.21 12.36
N GLU A 140 3.57 -4.39 12.83
CA GLU A 140 2.44 -4.78 11.98
C GLU A 140 2.03 -3.64 11.04
N ALA A 141 1.97 -2.41 11.57
CA ALA A 141 1.71 -1.20 10.79
C ALA A 141 2.77 -1.02 9.71
N CYS A 142 4.06 -1.17 10.02
CA CYS A 142 5.14 -1.05 9.05
C CYS A 142 5.04 -2.12 7.95
N ASN A 143 4.68 -3.36 8.30
CA ASN A 143 4.45 -4.41 7.30
C ASN A 143 3.29 -4.06 6.36
N LEU A 144 2.18 -3.52 6.89
CA LEU A 144 1.06 -3.05 6.08
C LEU A 144 1.47 -1.87 5.19
N LEU A 145 2.13 -0.86 5.74
CA LEU A 145 2.60 0.32 5.02
C LEU A 145 3.52 -0.08 3.86
N ARG A 146 4.45 -1.02 4.07
CA ARG A 146 5.30 -1.53 2.98
C ARG A 146 4.48 -2.15 1.87
N ARG A 147 3.47 -2.96 2.17
CA ARG A 147 2.57 -3.55 1.15
C ARG A 147 1.80 -2.46 0.39
N LEU A 148 1.23 -1.49 1.11
CA LEU A 148 0.48 -0.38 0.51
C LEU A 148 1.36 0.48 -0.40
N ILE A 149 2.61 0.74 0.00
CA ILE A 149 3.60 1.41 -0.85
C ILE A 149 3.96 0.53 -2.05
N GLN A 150 4.24 -0.77 -1.86
CA GLN A 150 4.59 -1.67 -2.97
C GLN A 150 3.51 -1.74 -4.05
N GLN A 151 2.24 -1.61 -3.65
CA GLN A 151 1.07 -1.66 -4.51
C GLN A 151 0.63 -0.29 -5.06
N GLY A 152 1.24 0.82 -4.59
CA GLY A 152 0.94 2.17 -5.08
C GLY A 152 -0.25 2.87 -4.41
N PHE A 153 -0.75 2.35 -3.28
CA PHE A 153 -1.75 3.05 -2.46
C PHE A 153 -1.17 4.26 -1.72
N LEU A 154 0.07 4.12 -1.25
CA LEU A 154 0.81 5.18 -0.57
C LEU A 154 2.06 5.55 -1.36
N LEU A 155 2.32 6.85 -1.44
CA LEU A 155 3.38 7.45 -2.24
C LEU A 155 4.37 8.18 -1.31
N PRO A 156 5.68 7.92 -1.43
CA PRO A 156 6.70 8.71 -0.75
C PRO A 156 6.86 10.09 -1.40
N PRO A 157 7.42 11.08 -0.69
CA PRO A 157 7.49 12.47 -1.15
C PRO A 157 8.27 12.66 -2.46
N GLN A 158 9.18 11.74 -2.79
CA GLN A 158 10.02 11.77 -3.99
C GLN A 158 9.29 11.25 -5.24
N VAL A 159 8.10 10.67 -5.07
CA VAL A 159 7.31 10.05 -6.12
C VAL A 159 5.98 10.79 -6.20
N CYS A 160 5.93 11.81 -7.06
CA CYS A 160 4.66 12.46 -7.40
C CYS A 160 3.92 11.60 -8.43
N ALA A 161 2.61 11.41 -8.20
CA ALA A 161 1.68 10.86 -9.18
C ALA A 161 1.31 11.87 -10.26
#